data_AF-A0A973AQD6-F1
#
_entry.id   AF-A0A973AQD6-F1
#
_cell.length_a   1.000
_cell.length_b   1.000
_cell.length_c   1.000
_cell.angle_alpha   90.00
_cell.angle_beta   90.00
_cell.angle_gamma   90.00
#
_symmetry.space_group_name_H-M   'P 1'
#
loop_
_entity.id
_entity.type
_entity.pdbx_description
1 polymer ?
#
loop_
_entity_poly.entity_id
_entity_poly.type
_entity_poly.pdbx_seq_one_letter_code
_entity_poly.pdbx_strand_id
1 'polypeptide(L)'
;MAVDLGRLKELDAMQRRMGAIVSVFEVRSDPLGNKSFSAFREMMDVYIEMCGRELKQGRDFVTGGIKPTAADIERIEAAFTKAFGVAPGELKAGD
;
A
#
# COMPACT_ATOMS: atom_id res chain seq x y z
N MET A 1 22.78 9.47 -2.41
CA MET A 1 23.21 8.60 -3.52
C MET A 1 22.10 8.61 -4.57
N ALA A 2 22.41 8.96 -5.82
CA ALA A 2 21.46 8.79 -6.91
C ALA A 2 21.25 7.30 -7.15
N VAL A 3 20.00 6.85 -7.24
CA VAL A 3 19.67 5.45 -7.53
C VAL A 3 20.04 5.17 -8.98
N ASP A 4 20.83 4.12 -9.24
CA ASP A 4 21.19 3.77 -10.60
C ASP A 4 19.98 3.23 -11.40
N LEU A 5 20.08 3.29 -12.73
CA LEU A 5 18.99 2.91 -13.63
C LEU A 5 18.61 1.42 -13.52
N GLY A 6 19.57 0.55 -13.19
CA GLY A 6 19.32 -0.88 -12.98
C GLY A 6 18.43 -1.09 -11.76
N ARG A 7 18.79 -0.46 -10.64
CA ARG A 7 18.01 -0.49 -9.40
C ARG A 7 16.60 0.07 -9.59
N LEU A 8 16.43 1.18 -10.33
CA LEU A 8 15.09 1.72 -10.62
C LEU A 8 14.22 0.75 -11.44
N LYS A 9 14.81 0.01 -12.39
CA LYS A 9 14.09 -1.02 -13.16
C LYS A 9 13.66 -2.20 -12.31
N GLU A 10 14.51 -2.64 -11.38
CA GLU A 10 14.15 -3.70 -10.43
C GLU A 10 12.96 -3.28 -9.56
N LEU A 11 13.02 -2.06 -9.03
CA LEU A 11 11.97 -1.51 -8.19
C LEU A 11 10.66 -1.30 -8.97
N ASP A 12 10.71 -0.88 -10.24
CA ASP A 12 9.53 -0.82 -11.12
C ASP A 12 8.92 -2.23 -11.33
N ALA A 13 9.76 -3.24 -11.60
CA ALA A 13 9.31 -4.61 -11.73
C ALA A 13 8.68 -5.15 -10.43
N MET A 14 9.24 -4.80 -9.27
CA MET A 14 8.66 -5.10 -7.96
C MET A 14 7.30 -4.43 -7.77
N GLN A 15 7.17 -3.14 -8.11
CA GLN A 15 5.91 -2.41 -8.02
C GLN A 15 4.81 -3.07 -8.86
N ARG A 16 5.12 -3.47 -10.10
CA ARG A 16 4.17 -4.19 -10.97
C ARG A 16 3.73 -5.53 -10.37
N ARG A 17 4.66 -6.27 -9.76
CA ARG A 17 4.34 -7.54 -9.07
C ARG A 17 3.44 -7.32 -7.87
N MET A 18 3.66 -6.25 -7.09
CA MET A 18 2.74 -5.87 -6.00
C MET A 18 1.33 -5.64 -6.54
N GLY A 19 1.18 -4.89 -7.65
CA GLY A 19 -0.11 -4.69 -8.29
C GLY A 19 -0.80 -5.99 -8.70
N ALA A 20 -0.05 -6.92 -9.31
CA ALA A 20 -0.58 -8.24 -9.68
C ALA A 20 -1.04 -9.06 -8.45
N ILE A 21 -0.29 -9.00 -7.35
CA ILE A 21 -0.66 -9.68 -6.10
C ILE A 21 -1.97 -9.10 -5.54
N VAL A 22 -2.12 -7.77 -5.54
CA VAL A 22 -3.36 -7.12 -5.08
C VAL A 22 -4.56 -7.52 -5.94
N SER A 23 -4.41 -7.60 -7.27
CA SER A 23 -5.48 -8.09 -8.15
C SER A 23 -5.86 -9.54 -7.86
N VAL A 24 -4.89 -10.42 -7.59
CA VAL A 24 -5.17 -11.81 -7.21
C VAL A 24 -5.87 -11.89 -5.85
N PHE A 25 -5.44 -11.07 -4.89
CA PHE A 25 -6.08 -10.97 -3.58
C PHE A 25 -7.55 -10.56 -3.73
N GLU A 26 -7.83 -9.52 -4.53
CA GLU A 26 -9.19 -9.05 -4.80
C GLU A 26 -10.07 -10.18 -5.35
N VAL A 27 -9.67 -10.81 -6.46
CA VAL A 27 -10.41 -11.92 -7.09
C VAL A 27 -10.69 -13.08 -6.12
N ARG A 28 -9.73 -13.41 -5.26
CA ARG A 28 -9.89 -14.52 -4.30
C ARG A 28 -10.71 -14.14 -3.07
N SER A 29 -10.70 -12.87 -2.69
CA SER A 29 -11.41 -12.37 -1.50
C SER A 29 -12.85 -11.95 -1.80
N ASP A 30 -13.16 -11.57 -3.03
CA ASP A 30 -14.48 -11.10 -3.46
C ASP A 30 -15.63 -12.08 -3.13
N PRO A 31 -15.50 -13.41 -3.37
CA PRO A 31 -16.56 -14.36 -3.04
C PRO A 31 -16.89 -14.45 -1.54
N LEU A 32 -16.00 -13.99 -0.66
CA LEU A 32 -16.19 -14.05 0.79
C LEU A 32 -17.12 -12.93 1.29
N GLY A 33 -17.37 -11.88 0.49
CA GLY A 33 -18.30 -10.79 0.83
C GLY A 33 -17.91 -9.98 2.08
N ASN A 34 -16.71 -10.17 2.62
CA ASN A 34 -16.26 -9.48 3.82
C ASN A 34 -15.67 -8.11 3.46
N LYS A 35 -16.34 -7.05 3.91
CA LYS A 35 -15.93 -5.65 3.71
C LYS A 35 -14.48 -5.36 4.10
N SER A 36 -13.94 -6.10 5.07
CA SER A 36 -12.56 -5.95 5.54
C SER A 36 -11.55 -6.25 4.43
N PHE A 37 -11.83 -7.21 3.54
CA PHE A 37 -10.93 -7.49 2.41
C PHE A 37 -10.86 -6.35 1.41
N SER A 38 -12.00 -5.73 1.08
CA SER A 38 -12.01 -4.52 0.23
C SER A 38 -11.21 -3.38 0.87
N ALA A 39 -11.28 -3.24 2.19
CA ALA A 39 -10.52 -2.25 2.94
C ALA A 39 -9.00 -2.56 2.97
N PHE A 40 -8.62 -3.83 3.13
CA PHE A 40 -7.22 -4.25 2.99
C PHE A 40 -6.67 -3.98 1.60
N ARG A 41 -7.47 -4.26 0.56
CA ARG A 41 -7.14 -3.92 -0.81
C ARG A 41 -6.88 -2.42 -0.95
N GLU A 42 -7.78 -1.57 -0.45
CA GLU A 42 -7.61 -0.11 -0.49
C GLU A 42 -6.31 0.34 0.16
N MET A 43 -5.93 -0.23 1.31
CA MET A 43 -4.65 0.07 1.95
C MET A 43 -3.44 -0.35 1.10
N MET A 44 -3.49 -1.54 0.48
CA MET A 44 -2.42 -2.01 -0.41
C MET A 44 -2.27 -1.11 -1.65
N ASP A 45 -3.38 -0.66 -2.23
CA ASP A 45 -3.40 0.26 -3.35
C ASP A 45 -2.70 1.59 -3.02
N VAL A 46 -3.06 2.21 -1.89
CA VAL A 46 -2.42 3.44 -1.45
C VAL A 46 -0.92 3.23 -1.30
N TYR A 47 -0.50 2.12 -0.69
CA TYR A 47 0.93 1.79 -0.56
C TYR A 47 1.65 1.67 -1.91
N ILE A 48 1.05 0.98 -2.88
CA ILE A 48 1.62 0.82 -4.23
C ILE A 48 1.70 2.16 -4.97
N GLU A 49 0.70 3.01 -4.82
CA GLU A 49 0.71 4.38 -5.37
C GLU A 49 1.85 5.20 -4.77
N MET A 50 2.07 5.12 -3.45
CA MET A 50 3.18 5.81 -2.79
C MET A 50 4.54 5.32 -3.32
N CYS A 51 4.73 4.00 -3.46
CA CYS A 51 5.93 3.43 -4.07
C CYS A 51 6.16 3.95 -5.50
N GLY A 52 5.10 4.05 -6.30
CA GLY A 52 5.16 4.60 -7.65
C GLY A 52 5.56 6.07 -7.69
N ARG A 53 5.15 6.88 -6.71
CA ARG A 53 5.60 8.28 -6.61
C ARG A 53 7.08 8.40 -6.24
N GLU A 54 7.59 7.54 -5.36
CA GLU A 54 9.01 7.49 -5.03
C GLU A 54 9.85 7.13 -6.27
N LEU A 55 9.41 6.13 -7.03
CA LEU A 55 10.03 5.73 -8.29
C LEU A 55 10.08 6.87 -9.33
N LYS A 56 8.97 7.57 -9.52
CA LYS A 56 8.91 8.73 -10.45
C LYS A 56 9.87 9.85 -10.05
N GLN A 57 10.26 9.92 -8.77
CA GLN A 57 11.21 10.88 -8.25
C GLN A 57 12.65 10.33 -8.17
N GLY A 58 12.89 9.14 -8.75
CA GLY A 58 14.21 8.50 -8.79
C GLY A 58 14.68 8.01 -7.42
N ARG A 59 13.75 7.73 -6.50
CA ARG A 59 14.06 7.28 -5.14
C ARG A 59 13.78 5.80 -4.94
N ASP A 60 14.65 5.17 -4.16
CA ASP A 60 14.51 3.78 -3.75
C ASP A 60 13.58 3.73 -2.53
N PHE A 61 12.33 3.28 -2.74
CA PHE A 61 11.33 3.18 -1.68
C PHE A 61 11.61 2.06 -0.67
N VAL A 62 12.52 1.11 -0.99
CA VAL A 62 12.93 0.04 -0.08
C VAL A 62 13.98 0.55 0.90
N THR A 63 14.98 1.30 0.39
CA THR A 63 16.10 1.78 1.21
C THR A 63 15.81 3.15 1.84
N GLY A 64 15.20 4.06 1.08
CA GLY A 64 14.89 5.43 1.51
C GLY A 64 13.55 5.56 2.22
N GLY A 65 12.79 4.46 2.31
CA GLY A 65 11.44 4.45 2.80
C GLY A 65 10.47 5.20 1.89
N ILE A 66 9.26 5.34 2.38
CA ILE A 66 8.15 5.95 1.65
C ILE A 66 7.68 7.15 2.46
N LYS A 67 7.34 8.23 1.76
CA LYS A 67 6.89 9.47 2.40
C LYS A 67 5.40 9.67 2.14
N PRO A 68 4.52 9.38 3.12
CA PRO A 68 3.11 9.63 3.00
C PRO A 68 2.86 11.13 2.91
N THR A 69 1.93 11.52 2.06
CA THR A 69 1.27 12.82 2.11
C THR A 69 0.10 12.77 3.08
N ALA A 70 -0.43 13.93 3.49
CA ALA A 70 -1.64 13.98 4.31
C ALA A 70 -2.82 13.22 3.66
N ALA A 71 -2.96 13.29 2.33
CA ALA A 71 -4.00 12.59 1.61
C ALA A 71 -3.82 11.06 1.61
N ASP A 72 -2.57 10.55 1.61
CA ASP A 72 -2.35 9.11 1.74
C ASP A 72 -2.71 8.63 3.14
N ILE A 73 -2.36 9.41 4.16
CA ILE A 73 -2.69 9.11 5.56
C ILE A 73 -4.21 9.05 5.73
N GLU A 74 -4.94 10.06 5.23
CA GLU A 74 -6.41 10.08 5.29
C GLU A 74 -7.03 8.85 4.62
N ARG A 75 -6.55 8.46 3.43
CA ARG A 75 -7.03 7.26 2.73
C ARG A 75 -6.72 5.97 3.50
N ILE A 76 -5.53 5.87 4.09
CA ILE A 76 -5.13 4.72 4.91
C ILE A 76 -5.99 4.64 6.18
N GLU A 77 -6.20 5.76 6.87
CA GLU A 77 -7.03 5.82 8.08
C GLU A 77 -8.49 5.47 7.82
N ALA A 78 -9.04 5.95 6.71
CA ALA A 78 -10.40 5.61 6.27
C ALA A 78 -10.53 4.11 5.96
N ALA A 79 -9.59 3.56 5.20
CA ALA A 79 -9.57 2.13 4.87
C ALA A 79 -9.35 1.27 6.14
N PHE A 80 -8.44 1.68 7.03
CA PHE A 80 -8.23 1.02 8.32
C PHE A 80 -9.52 0.98 9.14
N THR A 81 -10.19 2.12 9.28
CA THR A 81 -11.45 2.22 10.03
C THR A 81 -12.54 1.34 9.43
N LYS A 82 -12.60 1.24 8.10
CA LYS A 82 -13.51 0.33 7.38
C LYS A 82 -13.21 -1.15 7.69
N ALA A 83 -11.94 -1.52 7.84
CA ALA A 83 -11.50 -2.88 8.14
C ALA A 83 -11.74 -3.27 9.61
N PHE A 84 -11.38 -2.40 10.55
CA PHE A 84 -11.31 -2.73 11.98
C PHE A 84 -12.46 -2.14 12.81
N GLY A 85 -13.24 -1.20 12.25
CA GLY A 85 -14.34 -0.54 12.94
C GLY A 85 -13.92 0.51 13.97
N VAL A 86 -12.62 0.80 14.08
CA VAL A 86 -12.03 1.77 15.00
C VAL A 86 -10.92 2.55 14.30
N ALA A 87 -10.58 3.74 14.80
CA ALA A 87 -9.43 4.48 14.27
C ALA A 87 -8.11 3.78 14.65
N PRO A 88 -7.01 3.97 13.88
CA PRO A 88 -5.72 3.33 14.17
C PRO A 88 -5.20 3.55 15.59
N GLY A 89 -5.39 4.76 16.14
CA GLY A 89 -4.96 5.10 17.51
C GLY A 89 -5.83 4.48 18.62
N GLU A 90 -6.99 3.92 18.26
CA GLU A 90 -7.94 3.33 19.19
C GLU A 90 -7.88 1.80 19.21
N LEU A 91 -7.15 1.19 18.25
CA LEU A 91 -6.91 -0.24 18.24
C LEU A 91 -6.02 -0.60 19.43
N LYS A 92 -6.63 -1.07 20.52
CA LYS A 92 -5.90 -1.71 21.61
C LYS A 92 -5.26 -2.98 21.06
N ALA A 93 -3.94 -3.07 21.08
CA ALA A 93 -3.26 -4.35 20.96
C ALA A 93 -3.79 -5.24 22.09
N GLY A 94 -4.65 -6.20 21.76
CA GLY A 94 -5.31 -7.06 22.73
C GLY A 94 -4.32 -8.00 23.44
N ASP A 95 -4.63 -8.27 24.70
CA ASP A 95 -4.00 -9.24 25.62
C ASP A 95 -3.83 -10.65 25.04
#